data_AF-A0A522W365-F1
#
_entry.id   AF-A0A522W365-F1
#
_cell.length_a   1.000
_cell.length_b   1.000
_cell.length_c   1.000
_cell.angle_alpha   90.00
_cell.angle_beta   90.00
_cell.angle_gamma   90.00
#
_symmetry.space_group_name_H-M   'P 1'
#
loop_
_entity.id
_entity.type
_entity.pdbx_description
1 polymer ?
#
loop_
_entity_poly.entity_id
_entity_poly.type
_entity_poly.pdbx_seq_one_letter_code
_entity_poly.pdbx_strand_id
1 'polypeptide(L)'
;MTLQTFELIWKIVRELIAEVFKISLLSYLLFYLIEDFFPGFVSGFFSMNILLGIVVGSGVFTVVSQKEENQEGEKKEAKNKIRALDIVFIVILSVIAGGLIYFKTKDLGKLGLAISIISGIIILLMSILLLMEDDYDKPSEN
;
A
#
# COMPACT_ATOMS: atom_id res chain seq x y z
N MET A 1 11.23 -38.90 -0.95
CA MET A 1 11.63 -37.89 0.05
C MET A 1 12.00 -36.54 -0.56
N THR A 2 12.44 -36.46 -1.83
CA THR A 2 12.88 -35.22 -2.50
C THR A 2 11.76 -34.30 -3.01
N LEU A 3 10.57 -34.84 -3.34
CA LEU A 3 9.45 -34.02 -3.83
C LEU A 3 8.76 -33.19 -2.72
N GLN A 4 8.53 -33.76 -1.55
CA GLN A 4 7.92 -33.02 -0.43
C GLN A 4 8.79 -31.86 0.06
N THR A 5 10.12 -32.02 0.06
CA THR A 5 11.03 -30.92 0.42
C THR A 5 11.03 -29.80 -0.62
N PHE A 6 10.82 -30.12 -1.90
CA PHE A 6 10.76 -29.13 -2.97
C PHE A 6 9.52 -28.24 -2.85
N GLU A 7 8.36 -28.82 -2.57
CA GLU A 7 7.13 -28.04 -2.37
C GLU A 7 7.20 -27.13 -1.14
N LEU A 8 7.78 -27.62 -0.04
CA LEU A 8 7.98 -26.80 1.16
C LEU A 8 8.94 -25.62 0.90
N ILE A 9 10.05 -25.86 0.20
CA ILE A 9 10.98 -24.80 -0.19
C ILE A 9 10.28 -23.78 -1.09
N TRP A 10 9.49 -24.24 -2.05
CA TRP A 10 8.75 -23.37 -2.97
C TRP A 10 7.73 -22.50 -2.24
N LYS A 11 7.02 -23.05 -1.25
CA LYS A 11 6.08 -22.30 -0.41
C LYS A 11 6.79 -21.22 0.41
N ILE A 12 7.91 -21.55 1.08
CA ILE A 12 8.71 -20.58 1.85
C ILE A 12 9.22 -19.46 0.95
N VAL A 13 9.71 -19.79 -0.25
CA VAL A 13 10.20 -18.80 -1.21
C VAL A 13 9.07 -17.85 -1.65
N ARG A 14 7.86 -18.37 -1.91
CA ARG A 14 6.69 -17.55 -2.25
C ARG A 14 6.31 -16.58 -1.13
N GLU A 15 6.23 -17.07 0.10
CA GLU A 15 5.92 -16.24 1.29
C GLU A 15 6.98 -15.14 1.48
N LEU A 16 8.26 -15.50 1.37
CA LEU A 16 9.36 -14.54 1.48
C LEU A 16 9.31 -13.47 0.39
N ILE A 17 9.03 -13.83 -0.86
CA ILE A 17 8.92 -12.87 -1.96
C ILE A 17 7.73 -11.92 -1.73
N ALA A 18 6.60 -12.41 -1.23
CA ALA A 18 5.45 -11.57 -0.91
C ALA A 18 5.77 -10.56 0.20
N GLU A 19 6.49 -10.98 1.25
CA GLU A 19 6.91 -10.08 2.32
C GLU A 19 7.95 -9.05 1.84
N VAL A 20 8.95 -9.50 1.07
CA VAL A 20 9.94 -8.62 0.43
C VAL A 20 9.25 -7.62 -0.48
N PHE A 21 8.23 -8.02 -1.25
CA PHE A 21 7.44 -7.11 -2.08
C PHE A 21 6.75 -6.04 -1.23
N LYS A 22 6.04 -6.41 -0.15
CA LYS A 22 5.38 -5.45 0.75
C LYS A 22 6.37 -4.44 1.34
N ILE A 23 7.48 -4.92 1.90
CA ILE A 23 8.52 -4.07 2.51
C ILE A 23 9.17 -3.17 1.48
N SER A 24 9.48 -3.71 0.29
CA SER A 24 10.12 -2.97 -0.80
C SER A 24 9.18 -1.92 -1.38
N LEU A 25 7.89 -2.24 -1.56
CA LEU A 25 6.86 -1.32 -2.02
C LEU A 25 6.70 -0.16 -1.04
N LEU A 26 6.59 -0.46 0.26
CA LEU A 26 6.48 0.57 1.30
C LEU A 26 7.73 1.46 1.31
N SER A 27 8.92 0.86 1.31
CA SER A 27 10.19 1.60 1.29
C SER A 27 10.32 2.47 0.04
N TYR A 28 9.94 1.93 -1.12
CA TYR A 28 9.92 2.68 -2.38
C TYR A 28 8.99 3.89 -2.30
N LEU A 29 7.76 3.70 -1.81
CA LEU A 29 6.81 4.81 -1.68
C LEU A 29 7.32 5.89 -0.74
N LEU A 30 7.92 5.50 0.39
CA LEU A 30 8.47 6.41 1.39
C LEU A 30 9.65 7.21 0.85
N PHE A 31 10.60 6.53 0.19
CA PHE A 31 11.71 7.19 -0.49
C PHE A 31 11.23 8.07 -1.64
N TYR A 32 10.22 7.63 -2.39
CA TYR A 32 9.71 8.40 -3.52
C TYR A 32 9.08 9.69 -3.03
N LEU A 33 8.34 9.62 -1.92
CA LEU A 33 7.80 10.80 -1.26
C LEU A 33 8.92 11.74 -0.82
N ILE A 34 9.96 11.23 -0.15
CA ILE A 34 11.09 12.07 0.29
C ILE A 34 11.79 12.73 -0.90
N GLU A 35 12.07 11.99 -1.97
CA GLU A 35 12.70 12.50 -3.18
C GLU A 35 11.83 13.57 -3.87
N ASP A 36 10.50 13.41 -3.84
CA ASP A 36 9.56 14.38 -4.45
C ASP A 36 9.54 15.72 -3.69
N PHE A 37 9.75 15.71 -2.37
CA PHE A 37 9.88 16.93 -1.55
C PHE A 37 11.31 17.48 -1.50
N PHE A 38 12.31 16.60 -1.56
CA PHE A 38 13.73 16.91 -1.43
C PHE A 38 14.51 16.25 -2.58
N PRO A 39 14.47 16.84 -3.78
CA PRO A 39 15.14 16.26 -4.96
C PRO A 39 16.64 16.12 -4.70
N GLY A 40 17.20 14.96 -5.04
CA GLY A 40 18.61 14.62 -4.80
C GLY A 40 18.90 13.95 -3.46
N PHE A 41 17.94 13.91 -2.51
CA PHE A 41 18.19 13.36 -1.19
C PHE A 41 18.34 11.84 -1.20
N VAL A 42 17.44 11.12 -1.88
CA VAL A 42 17.50 9.66 -1.98
C VAL A 42 18.35 9.26 -3.19
N SER A 43 18.15 9.94 -4.33
CA SER A 43 18.88 9.66 -5.57
C SER A 43 20.40 9.87 -5.44
N GLY A 44 20.84 10.69 -4.48
CA GLY A 44 22.25 10.87 -4.14
C GLY A 44 22.92 9.65 -3.49
N PHE A 45 22.16 8.80 -2.79
CA PHE A 45 22.67 7.58 -2.15
C PHE A 45 22.27 6.30 -2.88
N PHE A 46 21.10 6.28 -3.53
CA PHE A 46 20.54 5.07 -4.12
C PHE A 46 19.72 5.36 -5.40
N SER A 47 19.87 4.50 -6.42
CA SER A 47 19.11 4.66 -7.66
C SER A 47 17.66 4.19 -7.48
N MET A 48 16.72 5.14 -7.54
CA MET A 48 15.29 4.87 -7.43
C MET A 48 14.75 3.91 -8.48
N ASN A 49 15.36 3.90 -9.67
CA ASN A 49 14.96 3.01 -10.76
C ASN A 49 15.28 1.53 -10.44
N ILE A 50 16.36 1.27 -9.70
CA ILE A 50 16.71 -0.08 -9.26
C ILE A 50 15.68 -0.58 -8.24
N LEU A 51 15.31 0.28 -7.28
CA LEU A 51 14.28 -0.06 -6.29
C LEU A 51 12.95 -0.36 -6.97
N LEU A 52 12.55 0.51 -7.91
CA LEU A 52 11.34 0.31 -8.71
C LEU A 52 11.39 -1.02 -9.48
N GLY A 53 12.54 -1.36 -10.08
CA GLY A 53 12.73 -2.63 -10.77
C GLY A 53 12.52 -3.83 -9.85
N ILE A 54 13.03 -3.79 -8.62
CA ILE A 54 12.82 -4.85 -7.61
C ILE A 54 11.34 -4.93 -7.22
N VAL A 55 10.69 -3.80 -6.96
CA VAL A 55 9.27 -3.76 -6.58
C VAL A 55 8.37 -4.29 -7.68
N VAL A 56 8.58 -3.85 -8.93
CA VAL A 56 7.79 -4.32 -10.08
C VAL A 56 8.06 -5.79 -10.35
N GLY A 57 9.33 -6.21 -10.35
CA GLY A 57 9.70 -7.61 -10.60
C GLY A 57 9.13 -8.55 -9.55
N SER A 58 9.27 -8.22 -8.26
CA SER A 58 8.69 -8.99 -7.17
C SER A 58 7.16 -8.95 -7.20
N GLY A 59 6.55 -7.80 -7.48
CA GLY A 59 5.09 -7.67 -7.58
C GLY A 59 4.48 -8.52 -8.69
N VAL A 60 5.06 -8.51 -9.89
CA VAL A 60 4.65 -9.39 -10.99
C VAL A 60 4.80 -10.85 -10.59
N PHE A 61 5.93 -11.21 -9.97
CA PHE A 61 6.17 -12.58 -9.52
C PHE A 61 5.15 -13.04 -8.47
N THR A 62 4.81 -12.16 -7.51
CA THR A 62 3.80 -12.42 -6.48
C THR A 62 2.42 -12.66 -7.11
N VAL A 63 1.96 -11.79 -8.02
CA VAL A 63 0.64 -11.93 -8.66
C VAL A 63 0.56 -13.19 -9.52
N VAL A 64 1.61 -13.50 -10.30
CA VAL A 64 1.65 -14.71 -11.12
C VAL A 64 1.70 -15.97 -10.24
N SER A 65 2.42 -15.93 -9.13
CA SER A 65 2.56 -17.08 -8.22
C SER A 65 1.36 -17.30 -7.30
N GLN A 66 0.56 -16.28 -7.02
CA GLN A 66 -0.66 -16.38 -6.20
C GLN A 66 -1.84 -17.04 -6.90
N LYS A 67 -1.75 -17.33 -8.21
CA LYS A 67 -2.85 -17.93 -8.99
C LYS A 67 -3.21 -19.37 -8.58
N GLU A 68 -2.46 -20.02 -7.69
CA GLU A 68 -2.66 -21.44 -7.32
C GLU A 68 -2.97 -21.71 -5.84
N GLU A 69 -2.92 -20.72 -4.95
CA GLU A 69 -3.16 -20.94 -3.51
C GLU A 69 -4.05 -19.81 -2.98
N ASN A 70 -5.36 -19.99 -3.15
CA ASN A 70 -6.36 -19.09 -2.58
C ASN A 70 -6.18 -19.01 -1.06
N GLN A 71 -6.11 -17.76 -0.59
CA GLN A 71 -6.66 -17.31 0.70
C GLN A 71 -6.21 -18.08 1.95
N GLU A 72 -5.04 -17.77 2.50
CA GLU A 72 -4.81 -17.95 3.95
C GLU A 72 -3.49 -17.27 4.38
N GLY A 73 -3.60 -16.18 5.14
CA GLY A 73 -2.45 -15.47 5.73
C GLY A 73 -2.42 -13.99 5.35
N GLU A 74 -3.40 -13.19 5.78
CA GLU A 74 -3.15 -12.29 6.92
C GLU A 74 -4.45 -11.89 7.68
N LYS A 75 -5.53 -12.69 7.62
CA LYS A 75 -6.66 -12.52 8.56
C LYS A 75 -6.33 -13.12 9.95
N LYS A 76 -5.18 -12.77 10.54
CA LYS A 76 -4.93 -13.00 11.97
C LYS A 76 -5.32 -11.74 12.75
N GLU A 77 -6.53 -11.81 13.30
CA GLU A 77 -6.96 -11.08 14.49
C GLU A 77 -6.95 -9.55 14.45
N ALA A 78 -7.88 -8.97 13.69
CA ALA A 78 -8.51 -7.70 14.09
C ALA A 78 -9.98 -7.97 14.42
N LYS A 79 -10.23 -8.87 15.38
CA LYS A 79 -11.54 -9.02 16.01
C LYS A 79 -11.75 -7.80 16.91
N ASN A 80 -12.11 -6.66 16.34
CA ASN A 80 -12.66 -5.53 17.10
C ASN A 80 -13.43 -4.59 16.15
N LYS A 81 -14.76 -4.71 16.20
CA LYS A 81 -15.75 -3.63 16.17
C LYS A 81 -15.20 -2.32 15.59
N ILE A 82 -15.57 -1.96 14.35
CA ILE A 82 -15.19 -0.72 13.62
C ILE A 82 -14.71 0.32 14.63
N ARG A 83 -13.39 0.38 14.82
CA ARG A 83 -12.86 1.16 15.93
C ARG A 83 -13.02 2.58 15.44
N ALA A 84 -13.66 3.45 16.22
CA ALA A 84 -13.75 4.87 15.84
C ALA A 84 -12.37 5.47 15.49
N LEU A 85 -11.28 4.85 15.99
CA LEU A 85 -9.91 5.12 15.62
C LEU A 85 -9.59 4.90 14.12
N ASP A 86 -10.16 3.90 13.45
CA ASP A 86 -9.89 3.62 12.03
C ASP A 86 -10.46 4.75 11.16
N ILE A 87 -11.68 5.20 11.47
CA ILE A 87 -12.32 6.35 10.81
C ILE A 87 -11.52 7.62 11.10
N VAL A 88 -11.13 7.87 12.36
CA VAL A 88 -10.31 9.03 12.72
C VAL A 88 -8.97 9.00 11.98
N PHE A 89 -8.34 7.83 11.87
CA PHE A 89 -7.10 7.65 11.14
C PHE A 89 -7.26 7.95 9.65
N ILE A 90 -8.30 7.43 9.00
CA ILE A 90 -8.62 7.72 7.59
C ILE A 90 -8.81 9.21 7.36
N VAL A 91 -9.58 9.89 8.23
CA VAL A 91 -9.80 11.34 8.13
C VAL A 91 -8.48 12.09 8.26
N ILE A 92 -7.65 11.77 9.26
CA ILE A 92 -6.33 12.38 9.42
C ILE A 92 -5.46 12.15 8.18
N LEU A 93 -5.41 10.93 7.66
CA LEU A 93 -4.62 10.57 6.48
C LEU A 93 -5.07 11.37 5.24
N SER A 94 -6.38 11.51 5.04
CA SER A 94 -6.95 12.26 3.92
C SER A 94 -6.60 13.76 3.99
N VAL A 95 -6.61 14.34 5.19
CA VAL A 95 -6.22 15.74 5.41
C VAL A 95 -4.72 15.93 5.18
N ILE A 96 -3.88 15.02 5.69
CA ILE A 96 -2.44 15.06 5.46
C ILE A 96 -2.14 14.96 3.96
N ALA A 97 -2.75 13.99 3.26
CA ALA A 97 -2.54 13.80 1.83
C ALA A 97 -3.03 15.00 1.00
N GLY A 98 -4.22 15.54 1.30
CA GLY A 98 -4.73 16.76 0.68
C GLY A 98 -3.80 17.96 0.90
N GLY A 99 -3.29 18.12 2.13
CA GLY A 99 -2.30 19.14 2.47
C GLY A 99 -0.98 18.98 1.73
N LEU A 100 -0.50 17.74 1.57
CA LEU A 100 0.67 17.40 0.78
C LEU A 100 0.51 17.84 -0.69
N ILE A 101 -0.64 17.50 -1.28
CA ILE A 101 -0.98 17.87 -2.65
C ILE A 101 -1.09 19.39 -2.78
N TYR A 102 -1.69 20.08 -1.82
CA TYR A 102 -1.74 21.54 -1.81
C TYR A 102 -0.34 22.15 -1.79
N PHE A 103 0.56 21.65 -0.94
CA PHE A 103 1.92 22.17 -0.86
C PHE A 103 2.67 22.02 -2.18
N LYS A 104 2.45 20.90 -2.90
CA LYS A 104 3.04 20.64 -4.21
C LYS A 104 2.41 21.48 -5.32
N THR A 105 1.11 21.75 -5.24
CA THR A 105 0.35 22.46 -6.28
C THR A 105 0.14 23.94 -5.99
N LYS A 106 0.69 24.48 -4.90
CA LYS A 106 0.52 25.88 -4.49
C LYS A 106 0.96 26.88 -5.57
N ASP A 107 1.93 26.49 -6.39
CA ASP A 107 2.45 27.33 -7.49
C ASP A 107 1.41 27.52 -8.62
N LEU A 108 0.36 26.68 -8.66
CA LEU A 108 -0.79 26.81 -9.56
C LEU A 108 -1.85 27.81 -9.04
N GLY A 109 -1.62 28.44 -7.89
CA GLY A 109 -2.52 29.43 -7.30
C GLY A 109 -3.89 28.84 -6.92
N LYS A 110 -4.98 29.48 -7.36
CA LYS A 110 -6.36 29.05 -7.06
C LYS A 110 -6.70 27.65 -7.59
N LEU A 111 -6.09 27.24 -8.70
CA LEU A 111 -6.28 25.91 -9.26
C LEU A 111 -5.67 24.83 -8.36
N GLY A 112 -4.54 25.10 -7.73
CA GLY A 112 -3.91 24.16 -6.79
C GLY A 112 -4.81 23.84 -5.59
N LEU A 113 -5.52 24.86 -5.07
CA LEU A 113 -6.50 24.66 -3.99
C LEU A 113 -7.67 23.76 -4.43
N ALA A 114 -8.21 23.96 -5.63
CA ALA A 114 -9.28 23.12 -6.17
C ALA A 114 -8.83 21.66 -6.35
N ILE A 115 -7.63 21.45 -6.90
CA ILE A 115 -7.05 20.12 -7.11
C ILE A 115 -6.85 19.41 -5.76
N SER A 116 -6.26 20.08 -4.78
CA SER A 116 -6.03 19.52 -3.44
C SER A 116 -7.34 19.06 -2.77
N ILE A 117 -8.39 19.89 -2.81
CA ILE A 117 -9.69 19.55 -2.20
C ILE A 117 -10.29 18.33 -2.90
N ILE A 118 -10.32 18.33 -4.25
CA ILE A 118 -10.87 17.21 -5.02
C ILE A 118 -10.09 15.93 -4.73
N SER A 119 -8.75 15.99 -4.74
CA SER A 119 -7.92 14.83 -4.41
C SER A 119 -8.13 14.34 -2.99
N GLY A 120 -8.24 15.24 -2.00
CA GLY A 120 -8.53 14.87 -0.61
C GLY A 120 -9.87 14.14 -0.47
N ILE A 121 -10.91 14.62 -1.16
CA ILE A 121 -12.23 13.96 -1.20
C ILE A 121 -12.14 12.57 -1.84
N ILE A 122 -11.43 12.44 -2.97
CA ILE A 122 -11.24 11.15 -3.65
C ILE A 122 -10.53 10.15 -2.75
N ILE A 123 -9.46 10.57 -2.06
CA ILE A 123 -8.71 9.72 -1.13
C ILE A 123 -9.62 9.26 0.02
N LEU A 124 -10.37 10.17 0.61
CA LEU A 124 -11.31 9.85 1.69
C LEU A 124 -12.38 8.84 1.22
N LEU A 125 -12.95 9.04 0.04
CA LEU A 125 -13.93 8.12 -0.54
C LEU A 125 -13.33 6.73 -0.79
N MET A 126 -12.14 6.66 -1.38
CA MET A 126 -11.44 5.40 -1.62
C MET A 126 -11.16 4.65 -0.31
N SER A 127 -10.72 5.36 0.74
CA SER A 127 -10.48 4.74 2.05
C SER A 127 -11.77 4.22 2.70
N ILE A 128 -12.90 4.94 2.56
CA ILE A 128 -14.20 4.46 3.06
C ILE A 128 -14.66 3.22 2.27
N LEU A 129 -14.47 3.21 0.96
CA LEU A 129 -14.85 2.08 0.11
C LEU A 129 -14.10 0.82 0.51
N LEU A 130 -12.77 0.92 0.69
CA LEU A 130 -11.94 -0.17 1.18
C LEU A 130 -12.36 -0.66 2.57
N LEU A 131 -12.65 0.26 3.49
CA LEU A 131 -13.12 -0.11 4.83
C LEU A 131 -14.46 -0.86 4.81
N MET A 132 -15.35 -0.51 3.88
CA MET A 132 -16.65 -1.16 3.74
C MET A 132 -16.54 -2.55 3.12
N GLU A 133 -15.63 -2.76 2.17
CA GLU A 133 -15.38 -4.06 1.53
C GLU A 133 -15.00 -5.15 2.54
N ASP A 134 -14.19 -4.80 3.56
CA ASP A 134 -13.78 -5.72 4.62
C ASP A 134 -14.92 -6.18 5.55
N ASP A 135 -16.02 -5.43 5.64
CA ASP A 135 -17.16 -5.75 6.50
C ASP A 135 -18.24 -6.59 5.80
N TYR A 136 -18.35 -6.53 4.46
CA TYR A 136 -19.33 -7.32 3.70
C TYR A 136 -19.00 -8.83 3.64
N ASP A 137 -17.74 -9.20 3.90
CA ASP A 137 -17.22 -10.56 3.78
C ASP A 137 -17.43 -11.41 5.06
N LYS A 138 -18.16 -10.90 6.06
CA LYS A 138 -18.52 -11.62 7.28
C LYS A 138 -19.91 -12.24 7.14
N PRO A 139 -20.05 -13.58 7.11
CA PRO A 139 -21.37 -14.20 7.15
C PRO A 139 -22.06 -13.82 8.46
N SER A 140 -23.31 -13.37 8.35
CA SER A 140 -24.18 -13.07 9.47
C SER A 140 -24.50 -14.36 10.22
N GLU A 141 -23.72 -14.69 11.25
CA GLU A 141 -24.19 -15.59 12.30
C GLU A 141 -25.31 -14.87 13.07
N ASN A 142 -26.55 -15.21 12.72
CA ASN A 142 -27.73 -15.09 13.59
C ASN A 142 -28.07 -16.47 14.14
#